data_AF-A0A9D4ZGU4-F1
#
_entry.id   AF-A0A9D4ZGU4-F1
#
_cell.length_a   1.000
_cell.length_b   1.000
_cell.length_c   1.000
_cell.angle_alpha   90.00
_cell.angle_beta   90.00
_cell.angle_gamma   90.00
#
_symmetry.space_group_name_H-M   'P 1'
#
loop_
_entity.id
_entity.type
_entity.pdbx_description
1 polymer ?
#
loop_
_entity_poly.entity_id
_entity_poly.type
_entity_poly.pdbx_seq_one_letter_code
_entity_poly.pdbx_strand_id
1 'polypeptide(L)'
;MADLGVGQDTANTIYTESQSALAVARNLVFHARTNHIEVHYHYVVESLSAGEISLAYVPTECNLADHFTKALSCEKLEAFRKALGLLPFVD
;
A
#
# COMPACT_ATOMS: atom_id res chain seq x y z
N MET A 1 -13.99 -5.18 -1.83
CA MET A 1 -14.02 -5.26 -3.31
C MET A 1 -15.41 -5.51 -3.90
N ALA A 2 -16.41 -5.86 -3.08
CA ALA A 2 -17.78 -6.10 -3.52
C ALA A 2 -18.40 -4.91 -4.28
N ASP A 3 -18.09 -3.67 -3.90
CA ASP A 3 -18.54 -2.46 -4.61
C ASP A 3 -18.00 -2.35 -6.04
N LEU A 4 -16.85 -2.99 -6.33
CA LEU A 4 -16.29 -3.12 -7.69
C LEU A 4 -16.86 -4.36 -8.42
N GLY A 5 -17.80 -5.09 -7.82
CA GLY A 5 -18.33 -6.34 -8.36
C GLY A 5 -17.36 -7.51 -8.28
N VAL A 6 -16.29 -7.40 -7.49
CA VAL A 6 -15.25 -8.42 -7.36
C VAL A 6 -15.34 -9.07 -5.98
N GLY A 7 -15.60 -10.38 -5.98
CA GLY A 7 -15.55 -11.20 -4.77
C GLY A 7 -14.13 -11.27 -4.21
N GLN A 8 -14.01 -11.36 -2.88
CA GLN A 8 -12.73 -11.44 -2.21
C GLN A 8 -12.67 -12.73 -1.40
N ASP A 9 -11.92 -13.71 -1.91
CA ASP A 9 -11.80 -15.04 -1.29
C ASP A 9 -10.73 -15.07 -0.18
N THR A 10 -9.73 -14.19 -0.28
CA THR A 10 -8.60 -14.09 0.65
C THR A 10 -8.30 -12.64 1.03
N ALA A 11 -7.60 -12.43 2.15
CA ALA A 11 -7.13 -11.12 2.57
C ALA A 11 -6.31 -10.43 1.46
N ASN A 12 -6.61 -9.17 1.16
CA ASN A 12 -5.85 -8.39 0.18
C ASN A 12 -4.54 -7.90 0.81
N THR A 13 -3.41 -8.25 0.21
CA THR A 13 -2.10 -7.80 0.71
C THR A 13 -1.83 -6.36 0.30
N ILE A 14 -1.71 -5.49 1.29
CA ILE A 14 -1.24 -4.11 1.15
C ILE A 14 0.27 -4.09 1.36
N TYR A 15 1.00 -3.59 0.37
CA TYR A 15 2.45 -3.45 0.42
C TYR A 15 2.83 -2.04 0.88
N THR A 16 3.83 -1.95 1.76
CA THR A 16 4.39 -0.67 2.19
C THR A 16 5.90 -0.73 2.32
N GLU A 17 6.57 0.34 1.92
CA GLU A 17 8.00 0.55 2.21
C GLU A 17 8.24 1.11 3.62
N SER A 18 7.18 1.57 4.30
CA SER A 18 7.30 2.16 5.63
C SER A 18 7.32 1.06 6.70
N GLN A 19 8.53 0.70 7.13
CA GLN A 19 8.71 -0.26 8.22
C GLN A 19 8.08 0.23 9.53
N SER A 20 8.04 1.55 9.75
CA SER A 20 7.35 2.13 10.91
C SER A 20 5.85 1.93 10.82
N ALA A 21 5.23 2.16 9.65
CA ALA A 21 3.81 1.90 9.46
C ALA A 21 3.48 0.41 9.65
N LEU A 22 4.32 -0.49 9.13
CA LEU A 22 4.18 -1.93 9.32
C LEU A 22 4.27 -2.33 10.80
N ALA A 23 5.22 -1.76 11.54
CA ALA A 23 5.39 -2.01 12.97
C ALA A 23 4.21 -1.48 13.79
N VAL A 24 3.69 -0.30 13.46
CA VAL A 24 2.53 0.32 14.11
C VAL A 24 1.26 -0.50 13.86
N ALA A 25 1.06 -0.99 12.64
CA ALA A 25 -0.10 -1.81 12.30
C ALA A 25 -0.05 -3.21 12.92
N ARG A 26 1.14 -3.80 13.10
CA ARG A 26 1.32 -5.11 13.76
C ARG A 26 1.23 -5.03 15.29
N ASN A 27 1.62 -3.90 15.88
CA ASN A 27 1.44 -3.64 17.30
C ASN A 27 0.07 -3.00 17.53
N LEU A 28 -0.99 -3.80 17.39
CA LEU A 28 -2.41 -3.43 17.59
C LEU A 28 -2.74 -2.81 18.97
N VAL A 29 -1.74 -2.66 19.85
CA VAL A 29 -1.85 -2.15 21.22
C VAL A 29 -1.27 -0.73 21.36
N PHE A 30 -0.67 -0.15 20.32
CA PHE A 30 -0.03 1.17 20.45
C PHE A 30 -1.03 2.32 20.28
N HIS A 31 -1.48 2.88 21.41
CA HIS A 31 -2.28 4.12 21.50
C HIS A 31 -1.47 5.38 21.15
N ALA A 32 -0.96 5.49 19.92
CA ALA A 32 -0.33 6.73 19.47
C ALA A 32 -1.41 7.82 19.28
N ARG A 33 -1.58 8.69 20.28
CA ARG A 33 -2.40 9.91 20.21
C ARG A 33 -1.86 10.86 19.13
N THR A 34 -2.30 10.65 17.89
CA THR A 34 -2.14 11.56 16.77
C THR A 34 -3.51 11.74 16.13
N ASN A 35 -4.25 12.75 16.56
CA ASN A 35 -5.66 12.98 16.17
C ASN A 35 -5.91 13.01 14.66
N HIS A 36 -4.89 13.29 13.83
CA HIS A 36 -5.02 13.31 12.37
C HIS A 36 -4.95 11.92 11.70
N ILE A 37 -4.44 10.90 12.41
CA ILE A 37 -4.23 9.55 11.87
C ILE A 37 -5.28 8.56 12.42
N GLU A 38 -5.97 8.94 13.50
CA GLU A 38 -6.82 8.08 14.32
C GLU A 38 -7.93 7.37 13.51
N VAL A 39 -8.66 8.09 12.65
CA VAL A 39 -9.74 7.48 11.84
C VAL A 39 -9.21 6.41 10.88
N HIS A 40 -8.13 6.72 10.15
CA HIS A 40 -7.53 5.76 9.21
C HIS A 40 -6.84 4.61 9.94
N TYR A 41 -6.25 4.88 11.10
CA TYR A 41 -5.64 3.86 11.95
C TYR A 41 -6.67 2.83 12.43
N HIS A 42 -7.80 3.29 12.96
CA HIS A 42 -8.89 2.40 13.40
C HIS A 42 -9.38 1.52 12.26
N TYR A 43 -9.63 2.11 11.09
CA TYR A 43 -10.06 1.34 9.92
C TYR A 43 -9.04 0.25 9.52
N VAL A 44 -7.75 0.60 9.42
CA VAL A 44 -6.71 -0.37 9.05
C VAL A 44 -6.60 -1.49 10.09
N VAL A 45 -6.68 -1.17 11.37
CA VAL A 45 -6.64 -2.14 12.47
C VAL A 45 -7.87 -3.07 12.46
N GLU A 46 -9.05 -2.52 12.23
CA GLU A 46 -10.29 -3.29 12.12
C GLU A 46 -10.26 -4.23 10.90
N SER A 47 -9.90 -3.73 9.72
CA SER A 47 -9.78 -4.56 8.51
C SER A 47 -8.69 -5.63 8.61
N LEU A 48 -7.57 -5.36 9.31
CA LEU A 48 -6.56 -6.38 9.62
C LEU A 48 -7.13 -7.46 10.55
N SER A 49 -7.84 -7.05 11.60
CA SER A 49 -8.42 -7.96 12.59
C SER A 49 -9.56 -8.80 12.00
N ALA A 50 -10.33 -8.24 11.06
CA ALA A 50 -11.35 -8.94 10.30
C ALA A 50 -10.79 -9.86 9.20
N GLY A 51 -9.48 -9.81 8.94
CA GLY A 51 -8.82 -10.60 7.90
C GLY A 51 -9.14 -10.14 6.47
N GLU A 52 -9.66 -8.92 6.31
CA GLU A 52 -9.94 -8.34 4.99
C GLU A 52 -8.66 -7.92 4.27
N ILE A 53 -7.65 -7.51 5.03
CA ILE A 53 -6.35 -7.10 4.50
C ILE A 53 -5.21 -7.79 5.24
N SER A 54 -4.06 -7.86 4.59
CA SER A 54 -2.79 -8.22 5.22
C SER A 54 -1.72 -7.19 4.87
N LEU A 55 -0.66 -7.08 5.67
CA LEU A 55 0.41 -6.11 5.43
C LEU A 55 1.77 -6.77 5.21
N ALA A 56 2.43 -6.35 4.13
CA ALA A 56 3.75 -6.82 3.75
C ALA A 56 4.71 -5.65 3.48
N TYR A 57 5.99 -5.85 3.79
CA TYR A 57 7.04 -4.90 3.41
C TYR A 57 7.39 -5.07 1.93
N VAL A 58 7.60 -3.95 1.24
CA VAL A 58 8.22 -3.93 -0.10
C VAL A 58 9.38 -2.92 -0.09
N PRO A 59 10.56 -3.25 -0.66
CA PRO A 59 11.62 -2.28 -0.83
C PRO A 59 11.19 -1.11 -1.72
N THR A 60 11.69 0.10 -1.46
CA THR A 60 11.45 1.31 -2.27
C THR A 60 11.80 1.13 -3.75
N GLU A 61 12.77 0.28 -4.06
CA GLU A 61 13.14 -0.03 -5.45
C GLU A 61 12.11 -0.89 -6.17
N CYS A 62 11.22 -1.56 -5.43
CA CYS A 62 10.19 -2.45 -5.96
C CYS A 62 8.77 -1.91 -5.72
N ASN A 63 8.62 -0.76 -5.04
CA ASN A 63 7.31 -0.21 -4.71
C ASN A 63 6.70 0.52 -5.91
N LEU A 64 5.95 -0.20 -6.76
CA LEU A 64 5.31 0.37 -7.95
C LEU A 64 4.38 1.55 -7.65
N ALA A 65 3.84 1.64 -6.43
CA ALA A 65 3.02 2.78 -5.99
C ALA A 65 3.79 4.11 -5.99
N ASP A 66 5.12 4.07 -5.90
CA ASP A 66 5.98 5.26 -6.00
C ASP A 66 5.82 5.94 -7.36
N HIS A 67 5.49 5.19 -8.42
CA HIS A 67 5.21 5.74 -9.75
C HIS A 67 4.11 6.81 -9.73
N PHE A 68 3.13 6.66 -8.83
CA PHE A 68 1.98 7.57 -8.73
C PHE A 68 2.13 8.64 -7.65
N THR A 69 3.14 8.54 -6.79
CA THR A 69 3.23 9.36 -5.57
C THR A 69 4.53 10.14 -5.41
N LYS A 70 5.58 9.78 -6.17
CA LYS A 70 6.90 10.40 -6.06
C LYS A 70 7.38 10.96 -7.39
N ALA A 71 8.18 12.03 -7.32
CA ALA A 71 9.02 12.44 -8.43
C ALA A 71 10.24 11.51 -8.50
N LEU A 72 10.25 10.63 -9.51
CA LEU A 72 11.30 9.63 -9.71
C LEU A 72 12.30 10.08 -10.78
N SER A 73 13.51 9.51 -10.77
CA SER A 73 14.44 9.65 -11.90
C SER A 73 13.82 9.04 -13.16
N CYS A 74 14.22 9.52 -14.36
CA CYS A 74 13.71 8.98 -15.63
C CYS A 74 13.94 7.46 -15.74
N GLU A 75 15.09 6.97 -15.26
CA GLU A 75 15.42 5.55 -15.25
C GLU A 75 14.43 4.73 -14.41
N LYS A 76 14.12 5.19 -13.20
CA LYS A 76 13.20 4.50 -12.29
C LYS A 76 11.75 4.62 -12.74
N LEU A 77 11.37 5.77 -13.31
CA LEU A 77 10.07 5.96 -13.93
C LEU A 77 9.86 4.99 -15.10
N GLU A 78 10.84 4.84 -15.99
CA GLU A 78 10.79 3.89 -17.11
C GLU A 78 10.76 2.43 -16.64
N ALA A 79 11.52 2.08 -15.60
CA ALA A 79 11.46 0.75 -15.00
C ALA A 79 10.06 0.42 -14.48
N PHE A 80 9.44 1.33 -13.72
CA PHE A 80 8.08 1.16 -13.21
C PHE A 80 7.02 1.20 -14.30
N ARG A 81 7.18 2.04 -15.33
CA ARG A 81 6.31 2.06 -16.50
C ARG A 81 6.25 0.69 -17.17
N LYS A 82 7.42 0.06 -17.41
CA LYS A 82 7.51 -1.29 -17.98
C LYS A 82 6.87 -2.34 -17.07
N ALA A 83 7.13 -2.27 -15.76
CA ALA A 83 6.55 -3.20 -14.80
C ALA A 83 5.01 -3.09 -14.70
N LEU A 84 4.44 -1.90 -14.94
CA LEU A 84 3.00 -1.66 -15.04
C LEU A 84 2.40 -2.08 -16.38
N GLY A 85 3.21 -2.53 -17.34
CA GLY A 85 2.75 -2.90 -18.68
C GLY A 85 2.33 -1.69 -19.54
N LEU A 86 2.74 -0.47 -19.17
CA LEU A 86 2.40 0.73 -19.92
C LEU A 86 3.29 0.86 -21.15
N LEU A 87 2.65 1.04 -22.30
CA LEU A 87 3.33 1.26 -23.57
C LEU A 87 4.06 2.62 -23.56
N PRO A 88 5.20 2.73 -24.27
CA PRO A 88 5.78 4.03 -24.53
C PRO A 88 4.73 4.90 -25.23
N PHE A 89 4.69 6.17 -24.86
CA PHE A 89 3.93 7.14 -25.62
C PHE A 89 4.53 7.18 -27.04
N VAL A 90 3.71 6.86 -28.03
CA VAL A 90 4.08 6.96 -29.45
C VAL A 90 3.24 8.10 -29.99
N ASP A 91 3.89 9.18 -30.42
CA ASP A 91 3.26 10.25 -31.19
C ASP A 91 2.77 9.75 -32.56
#